data_AF-A0A3B9PQD9-F1
#
_entry.id   AF-A0A3B9PQD9-F1
#
_cell.length_a   1.000
_cell.length_b   1.000
_cell.length_c   1.000
_cell.angle_alpha   90.00
_cell.angle_beta   90.00
_cell.angle_gamma   90.00
#
_symmetry.space_group_name_H-M   'P 1'
#
loop_
_entity.id
_entity.type
_entity.pdbx_description
1 polymer ?
#
loop_
_entity_poly.entity_id
_entity_poly.type
_entity_poly.pdbx_seq_one_letter_code
_entity_poly.pdbx_strand_id
1 'polypeptide(L)'
;MTAIAGTPTTYQGNDKLLYGIILGVITFWLFAQTTLNIAPAMQKDLGLDASMMNIAVAITALFSGIFIVVIGGLADRIGRVKTVQIGFYLSIIGSLLIAIAPTGSMATGFLLVGRALQGVSAACIMPASLALVKAYWDGPARQRAVSLWSIGSWGGSGVCSLFGGLVADNIGWRYIFF
;
A
#
# COMPACT_ATOMS: atom_id res chain seq x y z
N MET A 1 -17.23 -46.90 22.87
CA MET A 1 -17.43 -45.43 22.79
C MET A 1 -16.27 -44.83 22.01
N THR A 2 -16.41 -44.69 20.70
CA THR A 2 -15.41 -44.05 19.82
C THR A 2 -15.72 -42.56 19.75
N ALA A 3 -14.80 -41.74 20.26
CA ALA A 3 -14.91 -40.29 20.25
C ALA A 3 -14.86 -39.77 18.80
N ILE A 4 -15.88 -39.02 18.41
CA ILE A 4 -15.97 -38.36 17.11
C ILE A 4 -15.04 -37.14 17.19
N ALA A 5 -13.83 -37.27 16.66
CA ALA A 5 -12.90 -36.17 16.53
C ALA A 5 -13.54 -35.10 15.62
N GLY A 6 -13.92 -33.97 16.21
CA GLY A 6 -14.40 -32.80 15.47
C GLY A 6 -13.37 -32.42 14.42
N THR A 7 -13.76 -32.49 13.15
CA THR A 7 -12.94 -32.08 12.01
C THR A 7 -12.55 -30.62 12.25
N PRO A 8 -11.25 -30.26 12.27
CA PRO A 8 -10.88 -28.85 12.37
C PRO A 8 -11.46 -28.17 11.13
N THR A 9 -12.38 -27.24 11.34
CA THR A 9 -12.95 -26.44 10.27
C THR A 9 -11.84 -25.53 9.75
N THR A 10 -11.06 -26.04 8.80
CA THR A 10 -10.08 -25.27 8.06
C THR A 10 -10.82 -24.16 7.33
N TYR A 11 -10.74 -22.95 7.87
CA TYR A 11 -11.38 -21.77 7.31
C TYR A 11 -10.85 -21.56 5.88
N GLN A 12 -11.68 -21.85 4.88
CA GLN A 12 -11.37 -21.52 3.49
C GLN A 12 -11.77 -20.07 3.24
N GLY A 13 -10.84 -19.26 2.71
CA GLY A 13 -11.12 -17.88 2.34
C GLY A 13 -12.21 -17.78 1.29
N ASN A 14 -13.23 -16.98 1.59
CA ASN A 14 -14.29 -16.67 0.64
C ASN A 14 -13.72 -15.77 -0.48
N ASP A 15 -14.17 -15.93 -1.72
CA ASP A 15 -13.67 -15.13 -2.87
C ASP A 15 -13.81 -13.62 -2.63
N LYS A 16 -14.83 -13.20 -1.87
CA LYS A 16 -15.03 -11.80 -1.45
C LYS A 16 -13.85 -11.23 -0.66
N LEU A 17 -13.19 -12.05 0.18
CA LEU A 17 -12.00 -11.66 0.94
C LEU A 17 -10.79 -11.51 0.03
N LEU A 18 -10.65 -12.38 -0.97
CA LEU A 18 -9.60 -12.28 -1.99
C LEU A 18 -9.73 -10.98 -2.77
N TYR A 19 -10.93 -10.68 -3.27
CA TYR A 19 -11.20 -9.43 -3.98
C TYR A 19 -10.98 -8.21 -3.09
N GLY A 20 -11.35 -8.27 -1.80
CA GLY A 20 -11.09 -7.18 -0.85
C GLY A 20 -9.60 -6.91 -0.63
N ILE A 21 -8.79 -7.96 -0.50
CA ILE A 21 -7.32 -7.83 -0.39
C ILE A 21 -6.73 -7.27 -1.68
N ILE A 22 -7.17 -7.79 -2.83
CA ILE A 22 -6.69 -7.32 -4.15
C ILE A 22 -7.06 -5.86 -4.36
N LEU A 23 -8.31 -5.47 -4.13
CA LEU A 23 -8.77 -4.08 -4.23
C LEU A 23 -7.97 -3.17 -3.31
N GLY A 24 -7.78 -3.57 -2.06
CA GLY A 24 -6.97 -2.81 -1.13
C GLY A 24 -5.52 -2.63 -1.61
N VAL A 25 -4.88 -3.70 -2.09
CA VAL A 25 -3.51 -3.62 -2.62
C VAL A 25 -3.46 -2.73 -3.87
N ILE A 26 -4.44 -2.82 -4.76
CA ILE A 26 -4.59 -1.94 -5.92
C ILE A 26 -4.72 -0.48 -5.45
N THR A 27 -5.58 -0.19 -4.47
CA THR A 27 -5.74 1.17 -3.94
C THR A 27 -4.45 1.71 -3.34
N PHE A 28 -3.72 0.90 -2.57
CA PHE A 28 -2.42 1.29 -2.03
C PHE A 28 -1.42 1.61 -3.15
N TRP A 29 -1.35 0.75 -4.18
CA TRP A 29 -0.52 0.99 -5.36
C TRP A 29 -0.98 2.21 -6.17
N LEU A 30 -2.29 2.48 -6.19
CA LEU A 30 -2.85 3.66 -6.82
C LEU A 30 -2.21 4.89 -6.23
N PHE A 31 -2.32 5.08 -4.93
CA PHE A 31 -1.71 6.22 -4.25
C PHE A 31 -0.17 6.23 -4.37
N ALA A 32 0.50 5.10 -4.17
CA ALA A 32 1.96 5.06 -4.21
C ALA A 32 2.52 5.43 -5.59
N GLN A 33 1.92 4.92 -6.67
CA GLN A 33 2.37 5.16 -8.05
C GLN A 33 1.95 6.52 -8.56
N THR A 34 0.73 6.97 -8.29
CA THR A 34 0.31 8.30 -8.71
C THR A 34 1.24 9.34 -8.10
N THR A 35 1.61 9.21 -6.82
CA THR A 35 2.56 10.12 -6.14
C THR A 35 3.96 10.09 -6.81
N LEU A 36 4.39 8.98 -7.42
CA LEU A 36 5.65 8.91 -8.17
C LEU A 36 5.54 9.52 -9.58
N ASN A 37 4.37 9.39 -10.24
CA ASN A 37 4.16 9.95 -11.57
C ASN A 37 4.00 11.47 -11.57
N ILE A 38 3.29 12.01 -10.58
CA ILE A 38 3.10 13.47 -10.43
C ILE A 38 4.29 14.16 -9.77
N ALA A 39 5.29 13.39 -9.39
CA ALA A 39 6.43 13.87 -8.64
C ALA A 39 7.15 15.05 -9.37
N PRO A 40 7.33 15.04 -10.71
CA PRO A 40 7.85 16.21 -11.45
C PRO A 40 6.91 17.42 -11.45
N ALA A 41 5.59 17.19 -11.48
CA ALA A 41 4.59 18.26 -11.38
C ALA A 41 4.62 18.90 -9.98
N MET A 42 4.70 18.08 -8.92
CA MET A 42 4.93 18.54 -7.55
C MET A 42 6.24 19.30 -7.42
N GLN A 43 7.31 18.83 -8.07
CA GLN A 43 8.60 19.52 -8.08
C GLN A 43 8.49 20.96 -8.61
N LYS A 44 7.81 21.10 -9.75
CA LYS A 44 7.61 22.39 -10.43
C LYS A 44 6.68 23.32 -9.65
N ASP A 45 5.63 22.79 -9.04
CA ASP A 45 4.60 23.57 -8.34
C ASP A 45 5.01 23.97 -6.91
N LEU A 46 5.80 23.13 -6.23
CA LEU A 46 6.29 23.38 -4.87
C LEU A 46 7.70 24.02 -4.85
N GLY A 47 8.35 24.17 -6.01
CA GLY A 47 9.72 24.70 -6.13
C GLY A 47 10.77 23.82 -5.45
N LEU A 48 10.52 22.50 -5.39
CA LEU A 48 11.41 21.55 -4.72
C LEU A 48 12.58 21.17 -5.62
N ASP A 49 13.74 20.96 -5.03
CA ASP A 49 14.90 20.46 -5.77
C ASP A 49 14.76 18.96 -6.11
N ALA A 50 15.37 18.52 -7.20
CA ALA A 50 15.32 17.12 -7.65
C ALA A 50 15.94 16.17 -6.60
N SER A 51 16.91 16.67 -5.83
CA SER A 51 17.52 15.96 -4.71
C SER A 51 16.49 15.61 -3.63
N MET A 52 15.56 16.53 -3.31
CA MET A 52 14.56 16.31 -2.26
C MET A 52 13.55 15.22 -2.63
N MET A 53 13.18 15.11 -3.90
CA MET A 53 12.33 14.01 -4.35
C MET A 53 13.05 12.66 -4.24
N ASN A 54 14.33 12.60 -4.62
CA ASN A 54 15.12 11.38 -4.47
C ASN A 54 15.21 10.96 -3.00
N ILE A 55 15.42 11.91 -2.09
CA ILE A 55 15.39 11.67 -0.65
C ILE A 55 14.02 11.15 -0.20
N ALA A 56 12.92 11.71 -0.70
CA ALA A 56 11.57 11.30 -0.35
C ALA A 56 11.28 9.85 -0.80
N VAL A 57 11.74 9.45 -1.99
CA VAL A 57 11.67 8.06 -2.47
C VAL A 57 12.56 7.15 -1.62
N ALA A 58 13.80 7.58 -1.34
CA ALA A 58 14.74 6.81 -0.53
C ALA A 58 14.23 6.57 0.90
N ILE A 59 13.62 7.57 1.54
CA ILE A 59 13.00 7.45 2.86
C ILE A 59 11.86 6.42 2.85
N THR A 60 11.03 6.44 1.81
CA THR A 60 9.93 5.46 1.68
C THR A 60 10.49 4.04 1.65
N ALA A 61 11.54 3.80 0.85
CA ALA A 61 12.20 2.51 0.74
C ALA A 61 12.91 2.10 2.04
N LEU A 62 13.58 3.04 2.70
CA LEU A 62 14.31 2.82 3.95
C LEU A 62 13.35 2.47 5.10
N PHE A 63 12.28 3.24 5.27
CA PHE A 63 11.24 2.94 6.27
C PHE A 63 10.54 1.63 5.95
N SER A 64 10.19 1.38 4.70
CA SER A 64 9.62 0.09 4.29
C SER A 64 10.53 -1.07 4.69
N GLY A 65 11.81 -1.03 4.34
CA GLY A 65 12.77 -2.09 4.64
C GLY A 65 13.03 -2.33 6.13
N ILE A 66 13.12 -1.27 6.93
CA ILE A 66 13.34 -1.41 8.38
C ILE A 66 12.08 -1.96 9.06
N PHE A 67 10.91 -1.43 8.70
CA PHE A 67 9.66 -1.81 9.34
C PHE A 67 9.10 -3.14 8.84
N ILE A 68 9.45 -3.62 7.64
CA ILE A 68 8.89 -4.87 7.09
C ILE A 68 9.18 -6.08 7.99
N VAL A 69 10.37 -6.12 8.62
CA VAL A 69 10.77 -7.21 9.51
C VAL A 69 10.03 -7.11 10.85
N VAL A 70 10.00 -5.92 11.43
CA VAL A 70 9.32 -5.64 12.72
C VAL A 70 7.83 -5.90 12.61
N ILE A 71 7.21 -5.36 11.56
CA ILE A 71 5.77 -5.44 11.31
C ILE A 71 5.38 -6.85 10.85
N GLY A 72 6.23 -7.56 10.10
CA GLY A 72 6.01 -8.95 9.75
C GLY A 72 5.87 -9.83 10.99
N GLY A 73 6.82 -9.75 11.92
CA GLY A 73 6.75 -10.48 13.19
C GLY A 73 5.59 -10.04 14.08
N LEU A 74 5.28 -8.73 14.09
CA LEU A 74 4.13 -8.21 14.81
C LEU A 74 2.81 -8.72 14.21
N ALA A 75 2.67 -8.72 12.88
CA ALA A 75 1.47 -9.19 12.18
C ALA A 75 1.13 -10.65 12.45
N ASP A 76 2.15 -11.48 12.64
CA ASP A 76 1.97 -12.87 13.03
C ASP A 76 1.45 -13.01 14.48
N ARG A 77 1.68 -12.01 15.35
CA ARG A 77 1.19 -11.97 16.74
C ARG A 77 -0.19 -11.32 16.91
N ILE A 78 -0.41 -10.13 16.34
CA ILE A 78 -1.66 -9.36 16.50
C ILE A 78 -2.76 -9.75 15.50
N GLY A 79 -2.43 -10.56 14.50
CA GLY A 79 -3.34 -11.02 13.46
C GLY A 79 -3.20 -10.20 12.17
N ARG A 80 -2.95 -10.92 11.07
CA ARG A 80 -2.61 -10.35 9.76
C ARG A 80 -3.67 -9.41 9.19
N VAL A 81 -4.96 -9.67 9.46
CA VAL A 81 -6.07 -8.80 9.01
C VAL A 81 -6.00 -7.41 9.66
N LYS A 82 -5.70 -7.33 10.97
CA LYS A 82 -5.58 -6.06 11.68
C LYS A 82 -4.39 -5.25 11.18
N THR A 83 -3.26 -5.91 10.89
CA THR A 83 -2.08 -5.22 10.35
C THR A 83 -2.37 -4.61 8.97
N VAL A 84 -3.08 -5.32 8.10
CA VAL A 84 -3.50 -4.77 6.79
C VAL A 84 -4.39 -3.55 6.99
N GLN A 85 -5.36 -3.59 7.91
CA GLN A 85 -6.21 -2.43 8.22
C GLN A 85 -5.41 -1.23 8.76
N ILE A 86 -4.48 -1.46 9.70
CA ILE A 86 -3.58 -0.40 10.21
C ILE A 86 -2.75 0.20 9.07
N GLY A 87 -2.26 -0.64 8.16
CA GLY A 87 -1.58 -0.19 6.94
C GLY A 87 -2.45 0.73 6.09
N PHE A 88 -3.73 0.41 5.88
CA PHE A 88 -4.65 1.29 5.17
C PHE A 88 -4.86 2.63 5.88
N TYR A 89 -5.08 2.62 7.19
CA TYR A 89 -5.21 3.88 7.95
C TYR A 89 -3.96 4.75 7.84
N LEU A 90 -2.75 4.16 7.95
CA LEU A 90 -1.49 4.87 7.77
C LEU A 90 -1.35 5.44 6.35
N SER A 91 -1.79 4.68 5.34
CA SER A 91 -1.75 5.11 3.94
C SER A 91 -2.68 6.30 3.70
N ILE A 92 -3.90 6.27 4.26
CA ILE A 92 -4.87 7.38 4.18
C ILE A 92 -4.31 8.62 4.88
N ILE A 93 -3.76 8.48 6.10
CA ILE A 93 -3.18 9.60 6.84
C ILE A 93 -1.98 10.19 6.09
N GLY A 94 -1.09 9.34 5.55
CA GLY A 94 0.05 9.78 4.75
C GLY A 94 -0.37 10.51 3.47
N SER A 95 -1.39 10.00 2.78
CA SER A 95 -1.98 10.65 1.60
C SER A 95 -2.57 12.01 1.95
N LEU A 96 -3.37 12.07 3.02
CA LEU A 96 -3.99 13.31 3.47
C LEU A 96 -2.94 14.36 3.84
N LEU A 97 -1.84 13.96 4.49
CA LEU A 97 -0.71 14.83 4.81
C LEU A 97 -0.07 15.43 3.55
N ILE A 98 0.05 14.65 2.48
CA ILE A 98 0.59 15.12 1.20
C ILE A 98 -0.42 16.02 0.49
N ALA A 99 -1.73 15.72 0.58
CA ALA A 99 -2.79 16.52 0.00
C ALA A 99 -2.82 17.95 0.55
N ILE A 100 -2.70 18.08 1.88
CA ILE A 100 -2.75 19.36 2.60
C ILE A 100 -1.41 20.09 2.60
N ALA A 101 -0.36 19.53 1.99
CA ALA A 101 0.98 20.10 2.03
C ALA A 101 0.95 21.56 1.51
N PRO A 102 1.31 22.56 2.32
CA PRO A 102 1.30 23.96 1.92
C PRO A 102 2.44 24.28 0.96
N THR A 103 2.27 25.30 0.12
CA THR A 103 3.30 25.79 -0.81
C THR A 103 4.39 26.55 -0.03
N GLY A 104 5.66 26.13 -0.15
CA GLY A 104 6.82 26.77 0.49
C GLY A 104 7.76 25.80 1.21
N SER A 105 8.62 26.30 2.10
CA SER A 105 9.63 25.51 2.83
C SER A 105 9.05 24.41 3.74
N MET A 106 7.79 24.53 4.14
CA MET A 106 7.07 23.50 4.90
C MET A 106 6.61 22.31 4.03
N ALA A 107 6.52 22.47 2.71
CA ALA A 107 6.14 21.40 1.77
C ALA A 107 7.02 20.17 1.95
N THR A 108 8.32 20.39 2.09
CA THR A 108 9.34 19.33 2.21
C THR A 108 9.10 18.47 3.44
N GLY A 109 8.75 19.08 4.58
CA GLY A 109 8.45 18.37 5.82
C GLY A 109 7.22 17.47 5.69
N PHE A 110 6.12 18.00 5.14
CA PHE A 110 4.90 17.23 4.90
C PHE A 110 5.13 16.08 3.91
N LEU A 111 5.91 16.31 2.85
CA LEU A 111 6.28 15.28 1.88
C LEU A 111 7.12 14.17 2.51
N LEU A 112 8.17 14.51 3.28
CA LEU A 112 9.01 13.52 3.96
C LEU A 112 8.20 12.69 4.96
N VAL A 113 7.38 13.34 5.79
CA VAL A 113 6.57 12.64 6.80
C VAL A 113 5.51 11.78 6.12
N GLY A 114 4.84 12.28 5.09
CA GLY A 114 3.86 11.52 4.31
C GLY A 114 4.50 10.29 3.65
N ARG A 115 5.69 10.44 3.06
CA ARG A 115 6.46 9.33 2.46
C ARG A 115 6.98 8.32 3.48
N ALA A 116 7.42 8.78 4.65
CA ALA A 116 7.80 7.90 5.75
C ALA A 116 6.60 7.05 6.21
N LEU A 117 5.44 7.68 6.43
CA LEU A 117 4.18 6.98 6.74
C LEU A 117 3.79 6.00 5.64
N GLN A 118 3.99 6.38 4.38
CA GLN A 118 3.70 5.52 3.24
C GLN A 118 4.63 4.29 3.21
N GLY A 119 5.92 4.46 3.54
CA GLY A 119 6.87 3.36 3.72
C GLY A 119 6.42 2.39 4.81
N VAL A 120 5.97 2.89 5.97
CA VAL A 120 5.43 2.06 7.05
C VAL A 120 4.15 1.34 6.60
N SER A 121 3.25 2.02 5.89
CA SER A 121 2.04 1.39 5.34
C SER A 121 2.35 0.28 4.35
N ALA A 122 3.38 0.45 3.50
CA ALA A 122 3.85 -0.56 2.57
C ALA A 122 4.35 -1.81 3.30
N ALA A 123 5.14 -1.61 4.36
CA ALA A 123 5.64 -2.66 5.23
C ALA A 123 4.54 -3.41 5.99
N CYS A 124 3.38 -2.78 6.25
CA CYS A 124 2.19 -3.46 6.77
C CYS A 124 1.49 -4.28 5.69
N ILE A 125 1.15 -3.65 4.56
CA ILE A 125 0.20 -4.20 3.58
C ILE A 125 0.83 -5.35 2.79
N MET A 126 2.06 -5.19 2.31
CA MET A 126 2.69 -6.17 1.42
C MET A 126 2.89 -7.56 2.07
N PRO A 127 3.62 -7.69 3.19
CA PRO A 127 3.83 -9.00 3.81
C PRO A 127 2.53 -9.56 4.39
N ALA A 128 1.69 -8.74 5.01
CA ALA A 128 0.46 -9.24 5.65
C ALA A 128 -0.58 -9.69 4.61
N SER A 129 -0.75 -8.98 3.49
CA SER A 129 -1.65 -9.41 2.41
C SER A 129 -1.20 -10.71 1.76
N LEU A 130 0.09 -10.83 1.41
CA LEU A 130 0.63 -12.07 0.83
C LEU A 130 0.52 -13.24 1.82
N ALA A 131 0.74 -12.98 3.10
CA ALA A 131 0.65 -14.00 4.14
C ALA A 131 -0.81 -14.42 4.42
N LEU A 132 -1.79 -13.53 4.27
CA LEU A 132 -3.22 -13.88 4.26
C LEU A 132 -3.57 -14.77 3.06
N VAL A 133 -3.13 -14.39 1.86
CA VAL A 133 -3.36 -15.19 0.64
C VAL A 133 -2.76 -16.60 0.77
N LYS A 134 -1.60 -16.73 1.41
CA LYS A 134 -0.98 -18.05 1.66
C LYS A 134 -1.64 -18.85 2.78
N ALA A 135 -2.34 -18.21 3.71
CA ALA A 135 -2.97 -18.87 4.86
C ALA A 135 -4.40 -19.33 4.59
N TYR A 136 -5.13 -18.63 3.71
CA TYR A 136 -6.55 -18.89 3.43
C TYR A 136 -6.80 -19.82 2.23
N TRP A 137 -5.76 -20.07 1.42
CA TRP A 137 -5.83 -20.94 0.23
C TRP A 137 -4.72 -21.99 0.25
N ASP A 138 -5.10 -23.24 0.00
CA ASP A 138 -4.21 -24.39 -0.08
C ASP A 138 -4.14 -24.98 -1.50
N GLY A 139 -3.03 -25.67 -1.80
CA GLY A 139 -2.86 -26.42 -3.05
C GLY A 139 -2.93 -25.55 -4.32
N PRO A 140 -3.57 -26.01 -5.41
CA PRO A 140 -3.67 -25.27 -6.68
C PRO A 140 -4.35 -23.90 -6.55
N ALA A 141 -5.27 -23.75 -5.59
CA ALA A 141 -5.98 -22.50 -5.36
C ALA A 141 -5.05 -21.38 -4.84
N ARG A 142 -4.00 -21.74 -4.09
CA ARG A 142 -2.97 -20.79 -3.63
C ARG A 142 -2.23 -20.16 -4.80
N GLN A 143 -1.86 -20.96 -5.81
CA GLN A 143 -1.14 -20.46 -6.98
C GLN A 143 -2.02 -19.47 -7.76
N ARG A 144 -3.31 -19.78 -7.93
CA ARG A 144 -4.29 -18.87 -8.54
C ARG A 144 -4.45 -17.57 -7.75
N ALA A 145 -4.57 -17.65 -6.43
CA ALA A 145 -4.75 -16.49 -5.57
C ALA A 145 -3.51 -15.57 -5.55
N VAL A 146 -2.31 -16.15 -5.51
CA VAL A 146 -1.04 -15.40 -5.63
C VAL A 146 -0.91 -14.76 -7.01
N SER A 147 -1.27 -15.47 -8.09
CA SER A 147 -1.25 -14.90 -9.43
C SER A 147 -2.21 -13.72 -9.56
N LEU A 148 -3.44 -13.82 -9.03
CA LEU A 148 -4.40 -12.72 -9.01
C LEU A 148 -3.91 -11.55 -8.15
N TRP A 149 -3.29 -11.80 -7.01
CA TRP A 149 -2.67 -10.78 -6.16
C TRP A 149 -1.52 -10.07 -6.88
N SER A 150 -0.67 -10.81 -7.60
CA SER A 150 0.39 -10.24 -8.43
C SER A 150 -0.17 -9.42 -9.59
N ILE A 151 -1.20 -9.92 -10.28
CA ILE A 151 -1.89 -9.15 -11.34
C ILE A 151 -2.51 -7.88 -10.78
N GLY A 152 -3.10 -7.92 -9.58
CA GLY A 152 -3.61 -6.72 -8.92
C GLY A 152 -2.50 -5.73 -8.56
N SER A 153 -1.40 -6.21 -7.98
CA SER A 153 -0.28 -5.35 -7.54
C SER A 153 0.45 -4.71 -8.73
N TRP A 154 0.81 -5.52 -9.73
CA TRP A 154 1.64 -5.10 -10.86
C TRP A 154 0.82 -4.66 -12.08
N GLY A 155 -0.36 -5.25 -12.31
CA GLY A 155 -1.27 -4.80 -13.36
C GLY A 155 -2.07 -3.57 -12.93
N GLY A 156 -2.46 -3.50 -11.65
CA GLY A 156 -3.12 -2.33 -11.08
C GLY A 156 -2.25 -1.09 -11.14
N SER A 157 -0.94 -1.20 -10.86
CA SER A 157 0.00 -0.07 -10.90
C SER A 157 0.05 0.64 -12.26
N GLY A 158 -0.09 -0.10 -13.36
CA GLY A 158 -0.16 0.44 -14.72
C GLY A 158 -1.45 1.25 -14.95
N VAL A 159 -2.60 0.69 -14.58
CA VAL A 159 -3.90 1.38 -14.66
C VAL A 159 -3.91 2.63 -13.78
N CYS A 160 -3.35 2.51 -12.58
CA CYS A 160 -3.21 3.62 -11.64
C CYS A 160 -2.31 4.72 -12.17
N SER A 161 -1.22 4.36 -12.86
CA SER A 161 -0.32 5.32 -13.48
C SER A 161 -1.02 6.15 -14.55
N LEU A 162 -1.81 5.50 -15.40
CA LEU A 162 -2.63 6.17 -16.42
C LEU A 162 -3.66 7.10 -15.79
N PHE A 163 -4.38 6.62 -14.77
CA PHE A 163 -5.37 7.42 -14.07
C PHE A 163 -4.74 8.62 -13.34
N GLY A 164 -3.62 8.42 -12.65
CA GLY A 164 -2.88 9.49 -11.98
C GLY A 164 -2.35 10.54 -12.93
N GLY A 165 -1.83 10.15 -14.09
CA GLY A 165 -1.39 11.09 -15.13
C GLY A 165 -2.55 11.91 -15.68
N LEU A 166 -3.68 11.26 -16.03
CA LEU A 166 -4.86 11.94 -16.57
C LEU A 166 -5.48 12.93 -15.58
N VAL A 167 -5.55 12.59 -14.30
CA VAL A 167 -6.09 13.49 -13.26
C VAL A 167 -5.12 14.65 -12.98
N ALA A 168 -3.81 14.38 -12.97
CA ALA A 168 -2.79 15.40 -12.76
C ALA A 168 -2.81 16.47 -13.87
N ASP A 169 -2.97 16.06 -15.14
CA ASP A 169 -3.00 16.96 -16.28
C ASP A 169 -4.31 17.78 -16.38
N ASN A 170 -5.46 17.22 -15.97
CA ASN A 170 -6.76 17.89 -16.16
C ASN A 170 -7.27 18.67 -14.93
N ILE A 171 -7.07 18.15 -13.72
CA ILE A 171 -7.74 18.65 -12.49
C ILE A 171 -6.72 19.18 -11.47
N GLY A 172 -5.47 18.72 -11.56
CA GLY A 172 -4.36 19.11 -10.69
C GLY A 172 -3.98 18.00 -9.70
N TRP A 173 -2.69 17.90 -9.42
CA TRP A 173 -2.07 16.79 -8.67
C TRP A 173 -2.62 16.60 -7.25
N ARG A 174 -3.17 17.64 -6.62
CA ARG A 174 -3.72 17.58 -5.25
C ARG A 174 -4.99 16.73 -5.13
N TYR A 175 -5.83 16.71 -6.17
CA TYR A 175 -7.10 15.98 -6.16
C TYR A 175 -6.93 14.46 -6.17
N ILE A 176 -5.74 13.97 -6.50
CA ILE A 176 -5.41 12.54 -6.47
C ILE A 176 -5.32 12.01 -5.04
N PHE A 177 -5.08 12.88 -4.06
CA PHE A 177 -4.89 12.48 -2.67
C PHE A 177 -6.17 12.56 -1.81
N PHE A 178 -7.24 13.13 -2.35
CA PHE A 178 -8.59 13.17 -1.77
C PHE A 178 -9.42 11.98 -2.24
#